data_AF-A0A2V5UN90-F1
#
_entry.id   AF-A0A2V5UN90-F1
#
_cell.length_a   1.000
_cell.length_b   1.000
_cell.length_c   1.000
_cell.angle_alpha   90.00
_cell.angle_beta   90.00
_cell.angle_gamma   90.00
#
_symmetry.space_group_name_H-M   'P 1'
#
loop_
_entity.id
_entity.type
_entity.pdbx_description
1 polymer ?
#
loop_
_entity_poly.entity_id
_entity_poly.type
_entity_poly.pdbx_seq_one_letter_code
_entity_poly.pdbx_strand_id
1 'polypeptide(L)'
;STISAVTSKIILLLLSCLCLLSAAIFGLVGSYRVDVLRADLANANMARDAAEHRRVTQERELKTRETAVAGAEAKIAEAENKATKAQTELLKLQNEKAELQSKLDASRNEIASLQKRIGEAGPAASPSQNPDTASKPEQQPTTSRPSVQITQEPVKEATPPPLPQPKRRKIAPSKAPQVASTPEITSYSSAKALATFTPLPKYPPKVRSDGVTGNGVCIVSVDPASGRVTAASMAQSTGDSTLDKSAVNAFRKWRFKPGTVSKVRIPIEFTTTGASH
;
A
#
# COMPACT_ATOMS: atom_id res chain seq x y z
N SER A 1 -67.02 68.39 37.67
CA SER A 1 -65.68 67.77 37.55
C SER A 1 -65.66 66.24 37.49
N THR A 2 -66.80 65.55 37.40
CA THR A 2 -66.89 64.08 37.46
C THR A 2 -66.47 63.34 36.19
N ILE A 3 -66.69 63.92 35.01
CA ILE A 3 -66.39 63.28 33.71
C ILE A 3 -64.88 62.97 33.58
N SER A 4 -64.01 63.92 33.95
CA SER A 4 -62.55 63.73 33.92
C SER A 4 -62.05 62.60 34.83
N ALA A 5 -62.75 62.31 35.93
CA ALA A 5 -62.35 61.26 36.87
C ALA A 5 -62.68 59.85 36.36
N VAL A 6 -63.76 59.70 35.58
CA VAL A 6 -64.12 58.42 34.95
C VAL A 6 -63.15 58.08 33.82
N THR A 7 -62.83 59.06 32.95
CA THR A 7 -61.89 58.87 31.84
C THR A 7 -60.50 58.44 32.33
N SER A 8 -59.99 59.07 33.39
CA SER A 8 -58.68 58.71 33.97
C SER A 8 -58.64 57.27 34.52
N LYS A 9 -59.72 56.82 35.18
CA LYS A 9 -59.83 55.43 35.68
C LYS A 9 -59.82 54.40 34.54
N ILE A 10 -60.49 54.69 33.42
CA ILE A 10 -60.50 53.81 32.24
C ILE A 10 -59.10 53.71 31.63
N ILE A 11 -58.38 54.84 31.51
CA ILE A 11 -57.00 54.86 30.99
C ILE A 11 -56.06 54.03 31.88
N LEU A 12 -56.17 54.14 33.21
CA LEU A 12 -55.39 53.34 34.16
C LEU A 12 -55.67 51.83 34.04
N LEU A 13 -56.93 51.43 33.85
CA LEU A 13 -57.31 50.02 33.63
C LEU A 13 -56.74 49.47 32.31
N LEU A 14 -56.80 50.25 31.23
CA LEU A 14 -56.24 49.86 29.94
C LEU A 14 -54.71 49.75 29.98
N LEU A 15 -54.02 50.68 30.65
CA LEU A 15 -52.57 50.63 30.83
C LEU A 15 -52.14 49.44 31.69
N SER A 16 -52.87 49.13 32.76
CA SER A 16 -52.65 47.94 33.59
C SER A 16 -52.81 46.64 32.78
N CYS A 17 -53.87 46.55 31.97
CA CYS A 17 -54.10 45.41 31.08
C CYS A 17 -52.96 45.24 30.05
N LEU A 18 -52.51 46.34 29.42
CA LEU A 18 -51.38 46.32 28.48
C LEU A 18 -50.07 45.87 29.17
N CYS A 19 -49.79 46.37 30.37
CA CYS A 19 -48.63 45.96 31.16
C CYS A 19 -48.67 44.45 31.49
N LEU A 20 -49.82 43.93 31.93
CA LEU A 20 -49.98 42.49 32.22
C LEU A 20 -49.81 41.61 30.97
N LEU A 21 -50.35 42.02 29.82
CA LEU A 21 -50.15 41.33 28.55
C LEU A 21 -48.67 41.33 28.14
N SER A 22 -47.99 42.47 28.29
CA SER A 22 -46.56 42.55 28.00
C SER A 22 -45.73 41.64 28.91
N ALA A 23 -46.04 41.61 30.22
CA ALA A 23 -45.36 40.76 31.19
C ALA A 23 -45.56 39.26 30.88
N ALA A 24 -46.76 38.85 30.46
CA ALA A 24 -47.04 37.48 30.03
C ALA A 24 -46.21 37.10 28.78
N ILE A 25 -46.12 37.99 27.78
CA ILE A 25 -45.31 37.78 26.57
C ILE A 25 -43.81 37.69 26.93
N PHE A 26 -43.30 38.60 27.77
CA PHE A 26 -41.89 38.57 28.20
C PHE A 26 -41.56 37.33 29.04
N GLY A 27 -42.46 36.88 29.92
CA GLY A 27 -42.30 35.63 30.66
C GLY A 27 -42.21 34.42 29.74
N LEU A 28 -43.10 34.33 28.74
CA LEU A 28 -43.13 33.25 27.75
C LEU A 28 -41.88 33.26 26.84
N VAL A 29 -41.46 34.43 26.34
CA VAL A 29 -40.21 34.57 25.57
C VAL A 29 -39.00 34.20 26.44
N GLY A 30 -39.02 34.58 27.71
CA GLY A 30 -38.01 34.20 28.70
C GLY A 30 -37.90 32.69 28.88
N SER A 31 -39.02 31.98 29.08
CA SER A 31 -39.01 30.52 29.22
C SER A 31 -38.49 29.83 27.95
N TYR A 32 -38.94 30.24 26.77
CA TYR A 32 -38.43 29.69 25.51
C TYR A 32 -36.91 29.89 25.35
N ARG A 33 -36.37 31.06 25.72
CA ARG A 33 -34.93 31.32 25.67
C ARG A 33 -34.15 30.45 26.66
N VAL A 34 -34.68 30.24 27.88
CA VAL A 34 -34.07 29.36 28.88
C VAL A 34 -34.05 27.89 28.41
N ASP A 35 -35.13 27.41 27.80
CA ASP A 35 -35.22 26.03 27.31
C ASP A 35 -34.28 25.77 26.12
N VAL A 36 -34.16 26.72 25.18
CA VAL A 36 -33.17 26.65 24.09
C VAL A 36 -31.74 26.64 24.64
N LEU A 37 -31.40 27.54 25.56
CA LEU A 37 -30.06 27.57 26.17
C LEU A 37 -29.75 26.28 26.96
N ARG A 38 -30.75 25.66 27.59
CA ARG A 38 -30.59 24.37 28.28
C ARG A 38 -30.32 23.23 27.28
N ALA A 39 -31.01 23.23 26.14
CA ALA A 39 -30.78 22.26 25.07
C ALA A 39 -29.39 22.44 24.42
N ASP A 40 -28.97 23.68 24.15
CA ASP A 40 -27.64 24.00 23.62
C ASP A 40 -26.52 23.57 24.58
N LEU A 41 -26.69 23.80 25.89
CA LEU A 41 -25.74 23.36 26.92
C LEU A 41 -25.65 21.82 26.99
N ALA A 42 -26.78 21.11 26.92
CA ALA A 42 -26.79 19.66 26.89
C ALA A 42 -26.08 19.12 25.64
N ASN A 43 -26.32 19.73 24.47
CA ASN A 43 -25.63 19.38 23.23
C ASN A 43 -24.13 19.68 23.28
N ALA A 44 -23.72 20.81 23.86
CA ALA A 44 -22.31 21.16 24.04
C ALA A 44 -21.57 20.16 24.95
N ASN A 45 -22.22 19.71 26.03
CA ASN A 45 -21.67 18.68 26.91
C ASN A 45 -21.56 17.33 26.19
N MET A 46 -22.61 16.86 25.49
CA MET A 46 -22.53 15.63 24.68
C MET A 46 -21.44 15.69 23.60
N ALA A 47 -21.25 16.85 22.96
CA ALA A 47 -20.19 17.06 21.98
C ALA A 47 -18.79 17.01 22.62
N ARG A 48 -18.65 17.51 23.84
CA ARG A 48 -17.41 17.42 24.63
C ARG A 48 -17.10 15.97 25.02
N ASP A 49 -18.06 15.26 25.60
CA ASP A 49 -17.88 13.86 26.03
C ASP A 49 -17.53 12.96 24.83
N ALA A 50 -18.21 13.17 23.68
CA ALA A 50 -17.88 12.48 22.44
C ALA A 50 -16.46 12.82 21.92
N ALA A 51 -15.98 14.04 22.11
CA ALA A 51 -14.61 14.43 21.78
C ALA A 51 -13.58 13.78 22.72
N GLU A 52 -13.85 13.73 24.03
CA GLU A 52 -12.99 13.07 25.02
C GLU A 52 -12.90 11.55 24.75
N HIS A 53 -14.02 10.87 24.47
CA HIS A 53 -14.02 9.47 24.04
C HIS A 53 -13.24 9.22 22.74
N ARG A 54 -13.32 10.13 21.75
CA ARG A 54 -12.51 10.03 20.52
C ARG A 54 -11.02 10.14 20.81
N ARG A 55 -10.61 11.05 21.71
CA ARG A 55 -9.21 11.20 22.13
C ARG A 55 -8.68 9.94 22.80
N VAL A 56 -9.41 9.41 23.79
CA VAL A 56 -9.03 8.15 24.48
C VAL A 56 -8.95 6.97 23.49
N THR A 57 -9.84 6.94 22.49
CA THR A 57 -9.81 5.90 21.45
C THR A 57 -8.58 6.03 20.55
N GLN A 58 -8.23 7.24 20.12
CA GLN A 58 -7.01 7.50 19.35
C GLN A 58 -5.74 7.21 20.16
N GLU A 59 -5.70 7.55 21.45
CA GLU A 59 -4.56 7.23 22.33
C GLU A 59 -4.37 5.71 22.49
N ARG A 60 -5.47 4.94 22.63
CA ARG A 60 -5.41 3.47 22.63
C ARG A 60 -4.91 2.93 21.29
N GLU A 61 -5.40 3.45 20.17
CA GLU A 61 -4.94 3.03 18.84
C GLU A 61 -3.46 3.35 18.61
N LEU A 62 -3.01 4.54 19.02
CA LEU A 62 -1.60 4.95 18.95
C LEU A 62 -0.72 4.04 19.80
N LYS A 63 -1.12 3.71 21.04
CA LYS A 63 -0.38 2.78 21.91
C LYS A 63 -0.34 1.35 21.36
N THR A 64 -1.41 0.91 20.67
CA THR A 64 -1.41 -0.37 19.94
C THR A 64 -0.48 -0.33 18.72
N ARG A 65 -0.42 0.80 17.99
CA ARG A 65 0.54 0.98 16.88
C ARG A 65 1.98 1.04 17.38
N GLU A 66 2.24 1.70 18.50
CA GLU A 66 3.55 1.80 19.15
C GLU A 66 4.08 0.42 19.56
N THR A 67 3.26 -0.39 20.24
CA THR A 67 3.64 -1.78 20.59
C THR A 67 3.83 -2.67 19.35
N ALA A 68 3.05 -2.47 18.28
CA ALA A 68 3.26 -3.15 17.01
C ALA A 68 4.57 -2.72 16.30
N VAL A 69 4.97 -1.46 16.41
CA VAL A 69 6.26 -0.95 15.89
C VAL A 69 7.42 -1.55 16.68
N ALA A 70 7.40 -1.50 18.02
CA ALA A 70 8.43 -2.12 18.85
C ALA A 70 8.57 -3.64 18.57
N GLY A 71 7.45 -4.34 18.37
CA GLY A 71 7.44 -5.75 17.97
C GLY A 71 7.97 -6.01 16.54
N ALA A 72 7.91 -5.01 15.65
CA ALA A 72 8.52 -5.08 14.32
C ALA A 72 10.02 -4.79 14.37
N GLU A 73 10.45 -3.81 15.18
CA GLU A 73 11.87 -3.49 15.42
C GLU A 73 12.63 -4.67 16.03
N ALA A 74 12.04 -5.36 17.02
CA ALA A 74 12.61 -6.59 17.58
C ALA A 74 12.84 -7.69 16.51
N LYS A 75 11.91 -7.85 15.57
CA LYS A 75 12.04 -8.81 14.45
C LYS A 75 13.10 -8.37 13.43
N ILE A 76 13.30 -7.08 13.24
CA ILE A 76 14.38 -6.54 12.39
C ILE A 76 15.74 -6.85 13.04
N ALA A 77 15.91 -6.58 14.34
CA ALA A 77 17.13 -6.91 15.06
C ALA A 77 17.44 -8.43 15.07
N GLU A 78 16.42 -9.28 15.18
CA GLU A 78 16.57 -10.74 15.04
C GLU A 78 17.03 -11.14 13.62
N ALA A 79 16.44 -10.52 12.59
CA ALA A 79 16.80 -10.77 11.19
C ALA A 79 18.23 -10.30 10.87
N GLU A 80 18.67 -9.17 11.44
CA GLU A 80 20.04 -8.66 11.31
C GLU A 80 21.06 -9.60 11.96
N ASN A 81 20.78 -10.11 13.17
CA ASN A 81 21.62 -11.12 13.82
C ASN A 81 21.70 -12.44 13.04
N LYS A 82 20.61 -12.85 12.38
CA LYS A 82 20.63 -14.00 11.45
C LYS A 82 21.44 -13.71 10.18
N ALA A 83 21.34 -12.49 9.64
CA ALA A 83 22.07 -12.08 8.46
C ALA A 83 23.59 -11.97 8.71
N THR A 84 24.02 -11.45 9.87
CA THR A 84 25.45 -11.41 10.24
C THR A 84 26.00 -12.81 10.43
N LYS A 85 25.27 -13.73 11.09
CA LYS A 85 25.66 -15.14 11.17
C LYS A 85 25.84 -15.77 9.79
N ALA A 86 24.90 -15.55 8.87
CA ALA A 86 24.97 -16.08 7.50
C ALA A 86 26.15 -15.51 6.69
N GLN A 87 26.50 -14.22 6.90
CA GLN A 87 27.69 -13.63 6.29
C GLN A 87 28.99 -14.26 6.82
N THR A 88 29.07 -14.54 8.12
CA THR A 88 30.23 -15.23 8.72
C THR A 88 30.41 -16.65 8.17
N GLU A 89 29.33 -17.42 8.00
CA GLU A 89 29.41 -18.74 7.37
C GLU A 89 29.81 -18.65 5.89
N LEU A 90 29.33 -17.65 5.15
CA LEU A 90 29.74 -17.42 3.76
C LEU A 90 31.24 -17.12 3.66
N LEU A 91 31.79 -16.29 4.56
CA LEU A 91 33.22 -15.98 4.63
C LEU A 91 34.04 -17.24 4.94
N LYS A 92 33.57 -18.07 5.88
CA LYS A 92 34.20 -19.36 6.21
C LYS A 92 34.27 -20.28 4.98
N LEU A 93 33.15 -20.44 4.25
CA LEU A 93 33.09 -21.26 3.04
C LEU A 93 33.97 -20.71 1.90
N GLN A 94 34.14 -19.40 1.79
CA GLN A 94 35.08 -18.80 0.84
C GLN A 94 36.53 -19.14 1.19
N ASN A 95 36.89 -19.12 2.48
CA ASN A 95 38.24 -19.49 2.92
C ASN A 95 38.53 -20.98 2.71
N GLU A 96 37.56 -21.86 3.04
CA GLU A 96 37.66 -23.31 2.79
C GLU A 96 37.79 -23.62 1.28
N LYS A 97 37.04 -22.91 0.43
CA LYS A 97 37.19 -23.00 -1.03
C LYS A 97 38.60 -22.61 -1.49
N ALA A 98 39.18 -21.55 -0.93
CA ALA A 98 40.53 -21.10 -1.28
C ALA A 98 41.59 -22.14 -0.86
N GLU A 99 41.45 -22.77 0.31
CA GLU A 99 42.34 -23.83 0.77
C GLU A 99 42.23 -25.10 -0.11
N LEU A 100 41.02 -25.52 -0.46
CA LEU A 100 40.79 -26.66 -1.36
C LEU A 100 41.35 -26.40 -2.77
N GLN A 101 41.22 -25.17 -3.28
CA GLN A 101 41.82 -24.76 -4.54
C GLN A 101 43.35 -24.88 -4.48
N SER A 102 43.98 -24.34 -3.42
CA SER A 102 45.43 -24.43 -3.23
C SER A 102 45.93 -25.88 -3.13
N LYS A 103 45.16 -26.79 -2.52
CA LYS A 103 45.50 -28.22 -2.46
C LYS A 103 45.42 -28.87 -3.85
N LEU A 104 44.39 -28.54 -4.63
CA LEU A 104 44.21 -29.04 -5.99
C LEU A 104 45.36 -28.59 -6.92
N ASP A 105 45.76 -27.32 -6.83
CA ASP A 105 46.88 -26.78 -7.60
C ASP A 105 48.23 -27.39 -7.18
N ALA A 106 48.44 -27.65 -5.88
CA ALA A 106 49.61 -28.37 -5.38
C ALA A 106 49.69 -29.80 -5.94
N SER A 107 48.61 -30.59 -5.84
CA SER A 107 48.55 -31.95 -6.40
C SER A 107 48.71 -31.95 -7.94
N ARG A 108 48.21 -30.92 -8.64
CA ARG A 108 48.41 -30.78 -10.09
C ARG A 108 49.89 -30.59 -10.45
N ASN A 109 50.63 -29.78 -9.69
CA ASN A 109 52.06 -29.57 -9.88
C ASN A 109 52.89 -30.82 -9.55
N GLU A 110 52.47 -31.60 -8.55
CA GLU A 110 53.08 -32.89 -8.21
C GLU A 110 52.92 -33.91 -9.34
N ILE A 111 51.70 -34.05 -9.90
CA ILE A 111 51.43 -34.90 -11.07
C ILE A 111 52.28 -34.48 -12.28
N ALA A 112 52.39 -33.18 -12.56
CA ALA A 112 53.24 -32.67 -13.66
C ALA A 112 54.73 -33.00 -13.45
N SER A 113 55.20 -32.94 -12.20
CA SER A 113 56.58 -33.30 -11.83
C SER A 113 56.85 -34.79 -12.00
N LEU A 114 55.90 -35.65 -11.62
CA LEU A 114 55.98 -37.10 -11.85
C LEU A 114 55.98 -37.44 -13.34
N GLN A 115 55.10 -36.81 -14.14
CA GLN A 115 55.07 -36.98 -15.60
C GLN A 115 56.40 -36.57 -16.25
N LYS A 116 56.99 -35.43 -15.85
CA LYS A 116 58.31 -34.99 -16.33
C LYS A 116 59.40 -36.02 -16.00
N ARG A 117 59.40 -36.58 -14.79
CA ARG A 117 60.39 -37.57 -14.35
C ARG A 117 60.28 -38.90 -15.11
N ILE A 118 59.07 -39.30 -15.49
CA ILE A 118 58.83 -40.47 -16.36
C ILE A 118 59.36 -40.19 -17.78
N GLY A 119 59.19 -38.96 -18.29
CA GLY A 119 59.75 -38.53 -19.58
C GLY A 119 61.28 -38.46 -19.63
N GLU A 120 61.93 -38.01 -18.55
CA GLU A 120 63.40 -37.95 -18.45
C GLU A 120 64.06 -39.33 -18.19
N ALA A 121 63.29 -40.37 -17.88
CA ALA A 121 63.77 -41.74 -17.66
C ALA A 121 63.83 -42.60 -18.94
N GLY A 122 63.53 -42.05 -20.11
CA GLY A 122 63.76 -42.67 -21.42
C GLY A 122 64.72 -41.84 -22.26
N PRO A 123 65.73 -42.46 -22.89
CA PRO A 123 65.46 -42.92 -24.26
C PRO A 123 66.21 -44.19 -24.72
N ALA A 124 65.47 -45.13 -25.32
CA ALA A 124 65.92 -45.88 -26.50
C ALA A 124 64.77 -46.67 -27.16
N ALA A 125 64.90 -46.89 -28.47
CA ALA A 125 64.18 -47.87 -29.31
C ALA A 125 62.68 -47.67 -29.63
N SER A 126 62.42 -47.15 -30.82
CA SER A 126 61.60 -47.86 -31.83
C SER A 126 62.58 -48.64 -32.73
N PRO A 127 62.25 -49.84 -33.24
CA PRO A 127 61.11 -50.02 -34.16
C PRO A 127 60.23 -51.27 -33.96
N SER A 128 59.07 -51.20 -34.62
CA SER A 128 58.10 -52.25 -34.95
C SER A 128 58.64 -53.68 -35.13
N GLN A 129 57.99 -54.66 -34.49
CA GLN A 129 57.74 -55.99 -35.04
C GLN A 129 56.61 -56.72 -34.27
N ASN A 130 55.47 -56.94 -34.94
CA ASN A 130 54.58 -58.10 -34.70
C ASN A 130 55.15 -59.27 -35.53
N PRO A 131 55.13 -60.52 -35.04
CA PRO A 131 53.89 -61.34 -34.93
C PRO A 131 53.76 -61.98 -33.51
N ASP A 132 52.69 -62.65 -33.06
CA ASP A 132 51.81 -63.63 -33.70
C ASP A 132 50.50 -63.85 -32.90
N THR A 133 49.39 -64.13 -33.60
CA THR A 133 48.46 -65.28 -33.46
C THR A 133 47.90 -65.75 -32.08
N ALA A 134 46.55 -65.56 -31.92
CA ALA A 134 45.48 -66.37 -31.26
C ALA A 134 45.78 -67.33 -30.07
N SER A 135 45.03 -67.39 -28.94
CA SER A 135 43.56 -67.69 -28.73
C SER A 135 43.19 -67.45 -27.23
N LYS A 136 42.05 -66.87 -26.76
CA LYS A 136 40.60 -67.28 -26.73
C LYS A 136 40.30 -68.58 -25.91
N PRO A 137 39.18 -68.77 -25.13
CA PRO A 137 38.04 -67.90 -24.68
C PRO A 137 37.67 -67.89 -23.16
N GLU A 138 36.71 -67.00 -22.78
CA GLU A 138 35.65 -67.13 -21.71
C GLU A 138 36.07 -67.43 -20.23
N GLN A 139 35.32 -67.10 -19.17
CA GLN A 139 33.86 -66.98 -18.98
C GLN A 139 33.46 -65.83 -18.02
N GLN A 140 32.25 -65.30 -18.20
CA GLN A 140 31.51 -64.49 -17.22
C GLN A 140 30.16 -65.16 -16.94
N PRO A 141 29.77 -65.29 -15.65
CA PRO A 141 28.39 -65.00 -15.23
C PRO A 141 28.36 -64.29 -13.86
N THR A 142 27.37 -63.48 -13.44
CA THR A 142 26.09 -63.05 -14.01
C THR A 142 25.52 -61.89 -13.17
N THR A 143 24.66 -61.04 -13.77
CA THR A 143 23.40 -60.51 -13.19
C THR A 143 23.43 -59.88 -11.77
N SER A 144 23.09 -58.61 -11.59
CA SER A 144 21.70 -58.18 -11.70
C SER A 144 21.50 -56.67 -11.91
N ARG A 145 20.71 -56.34 -12.94
CA ARG A 145 19.95 -55.09 -13.09
C ARG A 145 18.57 -55.27 -12.45
N PRO A 146 17.83 -54.19 -12.13
CA PRO A 146 16.48 -54.09 -12.70
C PRO A 146 16.35 -53.02 -13.81
N SER A 147 15.70 -53.42 -14.91
CA SER A 147 15.29 -52.55 -16.02
C SER A 147 14.20 -51.56 -15.58
N VAL A 148 14.27 -50.28 -15.98
CA VAL A 148 13.65 -49.70 -17.19
C VAL A 148 12.13 -49.89 -17.26
N GLN A 149 11.41 -48.76 -17.31
CA GLN A 149 10.24 -48.59 -18.18
C GLN A 149 10.16 -47.15 -18.70
N ILE A 150 9.96 -47.02 -20.01
CA ILE A 150 9.76 -45.77 -20.76
C ILE A 150 8.35 -45.83 -21.32
N THR A 151 7.59 -44.73 -21.25
CA THR A 151 6.41 -44.47 -22.10
C THR A 151 6.31 -42.96 -22.37
N GLN A 152 5.94 -42.57 -23.60
CA GLN A 152 5.83 -41.19 -24.10
C GLN A 152 4.36 -40.77 -24.29
N GLU A 153 3.93 -39.53 -24.57
CA GLU A 153 4.54 -38.18 -24.76
C GLU A 153 3.38 -37.16 -24.43
N PRO A 154 3.12 -35.96 -25.04
CA PRO A 154 3.91 -35.00 -25.83
C PRO A 154 3.80 -33.53 -25.31
N VAL A 155 4.12 -32.57 -26.20
CA VAL A 155 3.75 -31.14 -26.25
C VAL A 155 4.87 -30.15 -25.92
N LYS A 156 5.46 -29.63 -27.01
CA LYS A 156 6.09 -28.30 -27.08
C LYS A 156 5.01 -27.22 -26.99
N GLU A 157 5.31 -26.07 -26.38
CA GLU A 157 5.23 -24.72 -27.01
C GLU A 157 5.62 -23.63 -25.99
N ALA A 158 6.04 -22.45 -26.48
CA ALA A 158 6.08 -21.17 -25.76
C ALA A 158 7.04 -20.99 -24.56
N THR A 159 8.24 -20.49 -24.89
CA THR A 159 9.11 -19.64 -24.05
C THR A 159 8.37 -18.59 -23.20
N PRO A 160 8.71 -18.46 -21.90
CA PRO A 160 8.55 -17.21 -21.16
C PRO A 160 9.76 -16.26 -21.37
N PRO A 161 9.53 -14.95 -21.57
CA PRO A 161 10.57 -13.93 -21.86
C PRO A 161 11.33 -13.46 -20.58
N PRO A 162 12.31 -12.53 -20.67
CA PRO A 162 13.47 -12.53 -19.76
C PRO A 162 13.35 -11.63 -18.51
N LEU A 163 14.30 -11.86 -17.58
CA LEU A 163 14.85 -10.92 -16.57
C LEU A 163 13.90 -10.34 -15.50
N PRO A 164 14.07 -10.76 -14.22
CA PRO A 164 13.55 -10.01 -13.07
C PRO A 164 14.19 -8.62 -12.98
N GLN A 165 13.37 -7.57 -12.95
CA GLN A 165 13.84 -6.19 -12.80
C GLN A 165 14.42 -5.89 -11.40
N PRO A 166 15.31 -4.89 -11.24
CA PRO A 166 16.04 -4.70 -9.99
C PRO A 166 15.22 -4.01 -8.88
N LYS A 167 15.37 -4.58 -7.66
CA LYS A 167 15.59 -3.87 -6.38
C LYS A 167 14.66 -2.68 -6.04
N ARG A 168 13.57 -2.99 -5.31
CA ARG A 168 12.80 -2.00 -4.53
C ARG A 168 13.49 -1.67 -3.19
N ARG A 169 14.51 -0.79 -3.19
CA ARG A 169 15.05 -0.21 -1.94
C ARG A 169 14.18 0.98 -1.49
N LYS A 170 13.65 0.92 -0.27
CA LYS A 170 13.23 2.13 0.47
C LYS A 170 14.46 2.66 1.22
N ILE A 171 14.69 3.96 1.18
CA ILE A 171 15.68 4.67 2.02
C ILE A 171 14.95 5.83 2.70
N ALA A 172 15.38 6.16 3.92
CA ALA A 172 14.76 7.09 4.87
C ALA A 172 14.79 8.57 4.42
N PRO A 173 13.98 9.46 5.04
CA PRO A 173 13.92 10.87 4.67
C PRO A 173 15.09 11.68 5.26
N SER A 174 15.64 12.59 4.45
CA SER A 174 16.57 13.65 4.89
C SER A 174 16.14 15.01 4.31
N LYS A 175 16.64 16.11 4.89
CA LYS A 175 15.93 17.40 4.96
C LYS A 175 16.61 18.53 4.14
N ALA A 176 15.91 19.01 3.10
CA ALA A 176 16.13 20.27 2.36
C ALA A 176 17.46 20.39 1.55
N PRO A 177 17.57 21.28 0.52
CA PRO A 177 16.60 22.27 0.01
C PRO A 177 16.03 21.97 -1.40
N GLN A 178 15.10 22.80 -1.87
CA GLN A 178 14.35 22.63 -3.12
C GLN A 178 15.14 23.02 -4.39
N VAL A 179 15.33 22.09 -5.33
CA VAL A 179 15.15 22.29 -6.79
C VAL A 179 14.70 20.94 -7.41
N ALA A 180 13.82 20.98 -8.43
CA ALA A 180 13.41 19.88 -9.31
C ALA A 180 12.55 18.71 -8.72
N SER A 181 11.26 18.73 -9.11
CA SER A 181 10.54 17.55 -9.61
C SER A 181 10.30 16.34 -8.69
N THR A 182 9.79 16.56 -7.47
CA THR A 182 9.07 15.49 -6.74
C THR A 182 7.59 15.50 -7.15
N PRO A 183 6.96 14.36 -7.51
CA PRO A 183 5.52 14.30 -7.76
C PRO A 183 4.76 14.41 -6.44
N GLU A 184 4.43 15.63 -6.02
CA GLU A 184 3.57 15.88 -4.87
C GLU A 184 2.28 15.07 -4.97
N ILE A 185 1.96 14.35 -3.89
CA ILE A 185 0.60 13.85 -3.66
C ILE A 185 -0.17 15.00 -3.03
N THR A 186 -0.66 15.91 -3.87
CA THR A 186 -1.41 17.08 -3.43
C THR A 186 -2.63 16.65 -2.62
N SER A 187 -2.88 17.32 -1.49
CA SER A 187 -4.05 17.05 -0.64
C SER A 187 -5.35 17.18 -1.44
N TYR A 188 -6.30 16.29 -1.18
CA TYR A 188 -7.52 16.19 -1.97
C TYR A 188 -8.29 17.52 -2.06
N SER A 189 -8.47 18.21 -0.93
CA SER A 189 -9.20 19.49 -0.88
C SER A 189 -8.55 20.55 -1.78
N SER A 190 -7.22 20.63 -1.77
CA SER A 190 -6.46 21.53 -2.64
C SER A 190 -6.60 21.13 -4.11
N ALA A 191 -6.48 19.84 -4.42
CA ALA A 191 -6.64 19.34 -5.79
C ALA A 191 -8.06 19.55 -6.34
N LYS A 192 -9.10 19.43 -5.50
CA LYS A 192 -10.50 19.69 -5.86
C LYS A 192 -10.74 21.17 -6.21
N ALA A 193 -10.17 22.10 -5.43
CA ALA A 193 -10.21 23.54 -5.73
C ALA A 193 -9.46 23.93 -7.03
N LEU A 194 -8.59 23.05 -7.52
CA LEU A 194 -7.77 23.22 -8.72
C LEU A 194 -8.28 22.38 -9.89
N ALA A 195 -9.39 21.65 -9.70
CA ALA A 195 -10.09 20.92 -10.75
C ALA A 195 -11.03 21.86 -11.53
N THR A 196 -10.93 21.82 -12.86
CA THR A 196 -11.75 22.65 -13.77
C THR A 196 -12.96 21.88 -14.29
N PHE A 197 -12.92 20.54 -14.27
CA PHE A 197 -14.04 19.69 -14.67
C PHE A 197 -14.05 18.40 -13.84
N THR A 198 -15.11 18.21 -13.04
CA THR A 198 -15.25 17.13 -12.05
C THR A 198 -16.58 16.37 -12.22
N PRO A 199 -16.77 15.62 -13.33
CA PRO A 199 -17.95 14.79 -13.48
C PRO A 199 -18.03 13.74 -12.37
N LEU A 200 -19.20 13.64 -11.73
CA LEU A 200 -19.49 12.62 -10.71
C LEU A 200 -19.54 11.21 -11.33
N PRO A 201 -19.10 10.17 -10.61
CA PRO A 201 -19.34 8.79 -11.00
C PRO A 201 -20.83 8.48 -11.13
N LYS A 202 -21.21 7.79 -12.22
CA LYS A 202 -22.59 7.36 -12.44
C LYS A 202 -22.87 6.15 -11.55
N TYR A 203 -23.82 6.26 -10.63
CA TYR A 203 -24.30 5.08 -9.90
C TYR A 203 -24.98 4.11 -10.89
N PRO A 204 -24.48 2.86 -11.08
CA PRO A 204 -25.09 1.92 -12.02
C PRO A 204 -26.47 1.45 -11.50
N PRO A 205 -27.52 1.35 -12.33
CA PRO A 205 -28.87 1.03 -11.85
C PRO A 205 -28.99 -0.31 -11.10
N LYS A 206 -28.23 -1.34 -11.51
CA LYS A 206 -28.28 -2.68 -10.91
C LYS A 206 -27.81 -2.66 -9.44
N VAL A 207 -26.59 -2.23 -9.18
CA VAL A 207 -26.11 -2.05 -7.80
C VAL A 207 -26.91 -1.02 -7.00
N ARG A 208 -27.65 -0.11 -7.67
CA ARG A 208 -28.56 0.83 -6.99
C ARG A 208 -29.85 0.16 -6.50
N SER A 209 -30.48 -0.70 -7.30
CA SER A 209 -31.65 -1.48 -6.87
C SER A 209 -31.29 -2.42 -5.72
N ASP A 210 -30.07 -2.94 -5.75
CA ASP A 210 -29.57 -3.92 -4.80
C ASP A 210 -29.01 -3.25 -3.51
N GLY A 211 -29.06 -1.92 -3.42
CA GLY A 211 -28.65 -1.15 -2.24
C GLY A 211 -27.14 -1.15 -1.95
N VAL A 212 -26.30 -1.55 -2.91
CA VAL A 212 -24.86 -1.79 -2.70
C VAL A 212 -24.09 -0.48 -2.55
N THR A 213 -23.89 -0.05 -1.31
CA THR A 213 -23.06 1.12 -0.95
C THR A 213 -21.57 0.77 -0.82
N GLY A 214 -20.68 1.75 -0.95
CA GLY A 214 -19.24 1.50 -0.83
C GLY A 214 -18.38 2.75 -0.70
N ASN A 215 -17.24 2.61 -0.02
CA ASN A 215 -16.29 3.69 0.26
C ASN A 215 -14.88 3.31 -0.25
N GLY A 216 -14.30 4.13 -1.11
CA GLY A 216 -13.03 3.85 -1.79
C GLY A 216 -12.15 5.08 -1.98
N VAL A 217 -10.94 4.86 -2.50
CA VAL A 217 -9.99 5.93 -2.83
C VAL A 217 -9.39 5.65 -4.20
N CYS A 218 -9.54 6.59 -5.13
CA CYS A 218 -8.90 6.55 -6.43
C CYS A 218 -7.59 7.38 -6.40
N ILE A 219 -6.54 6.87 -7.03
CA ILE A 219 -5.35 7.64 -7.37
C ILE A 219 -5.44 7.99 -8.86
N VAL A 220 -5.40 9.28 -9.17
CA VAL A 220 -5.27 9.77 -10.54
C VAL A 220 -3.86 10.34 -10.77
N SER A 221 -3.32 10.06 -11.95
CA SER A 221 -2.13 10.71 -12.48
C SER A 221 -2.57 11.72 -13.53
N VAL A 222 -2.03 12.93 -13.44
CA VAL A 222 -2.40 14.08 -14.26
C VAL A 222 -1.18 14.48 -15.10
N ASP A 223 -1.38 14.75 -16.38
CA ASP A 223 -0.36 15.39 -17.21
C ASP A 223 -0.19 16.86 -16.77
N PRO A 224 0.99 17.27 -16.26
CA PRO A 224 1.22 18.64 -15.84
C PRO A 224 1.09 19.66 -16.98
N ALA A 225 1.32 19.28 -18.24
CA ALA A 225 1.28 20.22 -19.36
C ALA A 225 -0.16 20.59 -19.76
N SER A 226 -1.08 19.62 -19.82
CA SER A 226 -2.47 19.84 -20.25
C SER A 226 -3.52 19.78 -19.14
N GLY A 227 -3.15 19.38 -17.92
CA GLY A 227 -4.08 19.17 -16.80
C GLY A 227 -5.05 18.00 -16.99
N ARG A 228 -4.84 17.15 -18.00
CA ARG A 228 -5.70 15.98 -18.28
C ARG A 228 -5.29 14.78 -17.42
N VAL A 229 -6.26 14.02 -16.92
CA VAL A 229 -5.98 12.73 -16.26
C VAL A 229 -5.49 11.72 -17.31
N THR A 230 -4.28 11.21 -17.12
CA THR A 230 -3.66 10.21 -18.00
C THR A 230 -3.93 8.78 -17.54
N ALA A 231 -3.96 8.56 -16.21
CA ALA A 231 -4.28 7.29 -15.58
C ALA A 231 -5.13 7.48 -14.33
N ALA A 232 -6.01 6.51 -14.05
CA ALA A 232 -6.78 6.44 -12.82
C ALA A 232 -6.85 4.98 -12.36
N SER A 233 -6.63 4.73 -11.06
CA SER A 233 -6.70 3.40 -10.47
C SER A 233 -7.24 3.46 -9.05
N MET A 234 -8.00 2.45 -8.63
CA MET A 234 -8.43 2.34 -7.24
C MET A 234 -7.24 1.93 -6.38
N ALA A 235 -6.92 2.74 -5.37
CA ALA A 235 -5.96 2.42 -4.31
C ALA A 235 -6.65 1.72 -3.13
N GLN A 236 -7.93 2.01 -2.93
CA GLN A 236 -8.83 1.28 -2.05
C GLN A 236 -10.13 1.05 -2.81
N SER A 237 -10.54 -0.21 -2.97
CA SER A 237 -11.82 -0.57 -3.60
C SER A 237 -12.99 -0.09 -2.76
N THR A 238 -14.10 0.23 -3.42
CA THR A 238 -15.40 0.50 -2.78
C THR A 238 -16.07 -0.73 -2.20
N GLY A 239 -15.61 -1.93 -2.55
CA GLY A 239 -16.21 -3.22 -2.16
C GLY A 239 -16.97 -3.91 -3.30
N ASP A 240 -17.34 -3.18 -4.37
CA ASP A 240 -17.91 -3.75 -5.59
C ASP A 240 -17.13 -3.33 -6.85
N SER A 241 -16.93 -4.29 -7.76
CA SER A 241 -16.17 -4.07 -8.99
C SER A 241 -16.89 -3.17 -10.00
N THR A 242 -18.22 -3.04 -9.92
CA THR A 242 -19.03 -2.20 -10.82
C THR A 242 -18.97 -0.74 -10.40
N LEU A 243 -19.04 -0.48 -9.09
CA LEU A 243 -18.79 0.84 -8.50
C LEU A 243 -17.36 1.32 -8.79
N ASP A 244 -16.35 0.47 -8.57
CA ASP A 244 -14.95 0.78 -8.88
C ASP A 244 -14.74 1.15 -10.36
N LYS A 245 -15.32 0.37 -11.29
CA LYS A 245 -15.29 0.69 -12.73
C LYS A 245 -15.95 2.03 -13.03
N SER A 246 -17.06 2.36 -12.38
CA SER A 246 -17.73 3.65 -12.57
C SER A 246 -16.90 4.83 -12.05
N ALA A 247 -16.33 4.69 -10.84
CA ALA A 247 -15.43 5.66 -10.24
C ALA A 247 -14.24 5.96 -11.17
N VAL A 248 -13.50 4.93 -11.59
CA VAL A 248 -12.36 5.06 -12.52
C VAL A 248 -12.80 5.72 -13.83
N ASN A 249 -13.92 5.32 -14.43
CA ASN A 249 -14.41 5.88 -15.70
C ASN A 249 -14.82 7.37 -15.61
N ALA A 250 -15.26 7.84 -14.45
CA ALA A 250 -15.53 9.26 -14.23
C ALA A 250 -14.24 10.03 -13.93
N PHE A 251 -13.38 9.52 -13.06
CA PHE A 251 -12.11 10.17 -12.72
C PHE A 251 -11.15 10.29 -13.92
N ARG A 252 -11.18 9.37 -14.89
CA ARG A 252 -10.45 9.53 -16.17
C ARG A 252 -10.93 10.71 -17.02
N LYS A 253 -12.13 11.24 -16.78
CA LYS A 253 -12.68 12.40 -17.49
C LYS A 253 -12.37 13.72 -16.79
N TRP A 254 -11.81 13.69 -15.58
CA TRP A 254 -11.50 14.90 -14.82
C TRP A 254 -10.41 15.74 -15.51
N ARG A 255 -10.45 17.04 -15.23
CA ARG A 255 -9.44 18.02 -15.69
C ARG A 255 -9.06 18.93 -14.55
N PHE A 256 -7.76 19.19 -14.43
CA PHE A 256 -7.17 20.10 -13.48
C PHE A 256 -6.55 21.30 -14.21
N LYS A 257 -6.22 22.35 -13.46
CA LYS A 257 -5.39 23.45 -13.99
C LYS A 257 -4.00 22.90 -14.40
N PRO A 258 -3.48 23.27 -15.59
CA PRO A 258 -2.10 22.98 -15.98
C PRO A 258 -1.07 23.46 -14.95
N GLY A 259 0.09 22.84 -14.93
CA GLY A 259 1.22 23.16 -14.05
C GLY A 259 0.97 22.93 -12.54
N THR A 260 -0.20 22.41 -12.16
CA THR A 260 -0.68 22.51 -10.77
C THR A 260 -0.58 21.21 -9.96
N VAL A 261 -0.96 20.06 -10.54
CA VAL A 261 -0.94 18.76 -9.86
C VAL A 261 -0.41 17.67 -10.80
N SER A 262 0.33 16.71 -10.24
CA SER A 262 0.83 15.53 -10.98
C SER A 262 0.19 14.22 -10.53
N LYS A 263 -0.16 14.09 -9.25
CA LYS A 263 -0.84 12.92 -8.69
C LYS A 263 -1.79 13.34 -7.57
N VAL A 264 -3.03 12.88 -7.64
CA VAL A 264 -4.09 13.24 -6.68
C VAL A 264 -4.72 11.97 -6.11
N ARG A 265 -5.03 11.99 -4.81
CA ARG A 265 -5.91 11.01 -4.15
C ARG A 265 -7.31 11.60 -4.05
N ILE A 266 -8.31 10.87 -4.54
CA ILE A 266 -9.71 11.26 -4.53
C ILE A 266 -10.49 10.20 -3.72
N PRO A 267 -11.02 10.53 -2.53
CA PRO A 267 -11.98 9.66 -1.85
C PRO A 267 -13.29 9.64 -2.65
N ILE A 268 -13.98 8.50 -2.63
CA ILE A 268 -15.29 8.33 -3.27
C ILE A 268 -16.21 7.51 -2.36
N GLU A 269 -17.42 8.01 -2.18
CA GLU A 269 -18.49 7.35 -1.45
C GLU A 269 -19.68 7.11 -2.39
N PHE A 270 -20.27 5.92 -2.32
CA PHE A 270 -21.52 5.57 -2.99
C PHE A 270 -22.59 5.28 -1.93
N THR A 271 -23.59 6.15 -1.84
CA THR A 271 -24.78 6.00 -0.97
C THR A 271 -26.01 5.70 -1.82
N THR A 272 -27.08 5.17 -1.24
CA THR A 272 -28.37 4.93 -1.93
C THR A 272 -28.95 6.17 -2.62
N THR A 273 -28.54 7.37 -2.21
CA THR A 273 -28.86 8.66 -2.86
C THR A 273 -28.05 8.90 -4.13
N GLY A 274 -26.74 8.60 -4.13
CA GLY A 274 -25.83 8.85 -5.25
C GLY A 274 -24.35 8.68 -4.89
N ALA A 275 -23.47 9.08 -5.81
CA ALA A 275 -22.02 9.09 -5.59
C ALA A 275 -21.55 10.48 -5.12
N SER A 276 -20.61 10.56 -4.18
CA SER A 276 -20.06 11.82 -3.65
C SER A 276 -18.55 11.74 -3.40
N HIS A 277 -17.88 12.86 -3.68
CA HIS A 277 -16.45 13.12 -3.46
C HIS A 277 -16.32 14.60 -3.08
#